data_AF-B0KTG4-F1
#
_entry.id   AF-B0KTG4-F1
#
_cell.length_a   1.000
_cell.length_b   1.000
_cell.length_c   1.000
_cell.angle_alpha   90.00
_cell.angle_beta   90.00
_cell.angle_gamma   90.00
#
_symmetry.space_group_name_H-M   'P 1'
#
loop_
_entity.id
_entity.type
_entity.pdbx_description
1 polymer ?
#
loop_
_entity_poly.entity_id
_entity_poly.type
_entity_poly.pdbx_seq_one_letter_code
_entity_poly.pdbx_strand_id
1 'polypeptide(L)'
;MISRNDLLEEYDSVRDLVGGVCFFQDEMRDYTYNYWLKSSDDLDLIVVSQDEIKDSLALNVLNSIAPEVSRVSPSIFELCSSERGFTHVIVVPSNFHGYLKGNDGVVRDDLFLCLPIFRCEFSGRETVEEFKELRLHYVPTLNWQRQPCPKLRVYFDNPKTGGGTDEAGAFLKWLDLLREIDALNGVSSGFIEVTNWSDEIIEIISPGEGEYVLIRDRKDEQPLPIKGLLDEVKIFAFA
;
A
#
# COMPACT_ATOMS: atom_id res chain seq x y z
N MET A 1 3.09 -16.28 -20.84
CA MET A 1 4.56 -16.37 -20.68
C MET A 1 5.23 -15.34 -21.57
N ILE A 2 5.83 -14.34 -20.94
CA ILE A 2 6.61 -13.31 -21.63
C ILE A 2 8.04 -13.82 -21.81
N SER A 3 8.56 -13.75 -23.03
CA SER A 3 9.88 -14.24 -23.37
C SER A 3 10.94 -13.13 -23.29
N ARG A 4 12.19 -13.52 -23.09
CA ARG A 4 13.34 -12.60 -23.16
C ARG A 4 13.44 -11.89 -24.53
N ASN A 5 13.05 -12.57 -25.60
CA ASN A 5 13.10 -11.98 -26.94
C ASN A 5 12.04 -10.88 -27.08
N ASP A 6 10.84 -11.11 -26.55
CA ASP A 6 9.76 -10.12 -26.53
C ASP A 6 10.21 -8.85 -25.80
N LEU A 7 10.97 -9.00 -24.71
CA LEU A 7 11.54 -7.85 -23.99
C LEU A 7 12.63 -7.12 -24.81
N LEU A 8 13.47 -7.85 -25.55
CA LEU A 8 14.54 -7.24 -26.35
C LEU A 8 14.03 -6.48 -27.59
N GLU A 9 12.78 -6.68 -27.98
CA GLU A 9 12.15 -5.87 -29.04
C GLU A 9 11.91 -4.42 -28.57
N GLU A 10 11.67 -4.21 -27.27
CA GLU A 10 11.28 -2.92 -26.69
C GLU A 10 12.36 -2.30 -25.77
N TYR A 11 13.25 -3.12 -25.18
CA TYR A 11 14.22 -2.68 -24.18
C TYR A 11 15.66 -2.87 -24.65
N ASP A 12 16.47 -1.82 -24.52
CA ASP A 12 17.88 -1.79 -24.95
C ASP A 12 18.76 -2.86 -24.29
N SER A 13 18.43 -3.24 -23.05
CA SER A 13 19.19 -4.26 -22.32
C SER A 13 18.29 -5.13 -21.45
N VAL A 14 18.52 -6.43 -21.55
CA VAL A 14 17.87 -7.46 -20.72
C VAL A 14 18.95 -8.38 -20.16
N ARG A 15 19.06 -8.38 -18.82
CA ARG A 15 20.03 -9.14 -18.04
C ARG A 15 19.35 -10.31 -17.33
N ASP A 16 19.88 -11.51 -17.50
CA ASP A 16 19.39 -12.69 -16.79
C ASP A 16 19.98 -12.76 -15.37
N LEU A 17 19.11 -13.03 -14.41
CA LEU A 17 19.42 -13.23 -13.01
C LEU A 17 19.12 -14.68 -12.60
N VAL A 18 19.53 -15.05 -11.39
CA VAL A 18 19.27 -16.37 -10.81
C VAL A 18 17.77 -16.68 -10.79
N GLY A 19 17.42 -17.95 -11.00
CA GLY A 19 16.03 -18.41 -10.92
C GLY A 19 15.17 -18.07 -12.13
N GLY A 20 15.78 -17.76 -13.28
CA GLY A 20 15.06 -17.47 -14.53
C GLY A 20 14.39 -16.09 -14.53
N VAL A 21 14.95 -15.15 -13.78
CA VAL A 21 14.42 -13.78 -13.67
C VAL A 21 15.14 -12.87 -14.67
N CYS A 22 14.39 -12.17 -15.51
CA CYS A 22 14.93 -11.15 -16.41
C CYS A 22 14.86 -9.78 -15.73
N PHE A 23 15.97 -9.05 -15.76
CA PHE A 23 16.06 -7.65 -15.34
C PHE A 23 16.18 -6.74 -16.55
N PHE A 24 15.40 -5.66 -16.57
CA PHE A 24 15.44 -4.63 -17.61
C PHE A 24 14.97 -3.29 -17.04
N GLN A 25 15.22 -2.21 -17.78
CA GLN A 25 14.95 -0.85 -17.33
C GLN A 25 14.18 -0.08 -18.40
N ASP A 26 13.34 0.85 -17.95
CA ASP A 26 12.67 1.85 -18.78
C ASP A 26 13.08 3.23 -18.28
N GLU A 27 13.93 3.91 -19.05
CA GLU A 27 14.47 5.22 -18.72
C GLU A 27 13.49 6.32 -19.14
N MET A 28 12.87 6.96 -18.16
CA MET A 28 12.07 8.16 -18.37
C MET A 28 12.94 9.41 -18.26
N ARG A 29 12.36 10.56 -18.59
CA ARG A 29 13.06 11.85 -18.51
C ARG A 29 13.62 12.17 -17.12
N ASP A 30 12.86 11.87 -16.07
CA ASP A 30 13.14 12.31 -14.70
C ASP A 30 13.39 11.17 -13.71
N TYR A 31 13.20 9.92 -14.13
CA TYR A 31 13.33 8.72 -13.28
C TYR A 31 13.52 7.47 -14.15
N THR A 32 13.92 6.37 -13.53
CA THR A 32 14.06 5.07 -14.20
C THR A 32 13.17 4.03 -13.52
N TYR A 33 12.37 3.31 -14.30
CA TYR A 33 11.74 2.10 -13.79
C TYR A 33 12.68 0.91 -13.96
N ASN A 34 12.82 0.13 -12.90
CA ASN A 34 13.57 -1.10 -12.89
C ASN A 34 12.59 -2.27 -12.75
N TYR A 35 12.69 -3.23 -13.66
CA TYR A 35 11.79 -4.38 -13.74
C TYR A 35 12.54 -5.68 -13.44
N TRP A 36 11.92 -6.54 -12.65
CA TRP A 36 12.33 -7.93 -12.48
C TRP A 36 11.14 -8.81 -12.85
N LEU A 37 11.26 -9.52 -13.96
CA LEU A 37 10.21 -10.38 -14.50
C LEU A 37 10.61 -11.84 -14.34
N LYS A 38 9.75 -12.62 -13.68
CA LYS A 38 9.85 -14.08 -13.60
C LYS A 38 8.68 -14.69 -14.35
N SER A 39 8.98 -15.38 -15.44
CA SER A 39 7.99 -15.99 -16.30
C SER A 39 7.95 -17.50 -16.12
N SER A 40 6.75 -18.06 -16.12
CA SER A 40 6.47 -19.50 -16.05
C SER A 40 5.33 -19.85 -16.99
N ASP A 41 5.03 -21.15 -17.14
CA ASP A 41 3.96 -21.62 -18.03
C ASP A 41 2.58 -21.06 -17.62
N ASP A 42 2.34 -20.86 -16.32
CA ASP A 42 1.02 -20.49 -15.79
C ASP A 42 0.92 -19.02 -15.35
N LEU A 43 2.05 -18.38 -15.03
CA LEU A 43 2.12 -17.09 -14.35
C LEU A 43 3.35 -16.28 -14.78
N ASP A 44 3.15 -14.99 -15.03
CA ASP A 44 4.20 -14.00 -15.22
C ASP A 44 4.18 -13.04 -14.00
N LEU A 45 5.27 -12.99 -13.23
CA LEU A 45 5.38 -12.15 -12.04
C LEU A 45 6.35 -10.99 -12.30
N ILE A 46 5.91 -9.76 -12.10
CA ILE A 46 6.74 -8.56 -12.28
C ILE A 46 6.87 -7.76 -11.00
N VAL A 47 8.11 -7.47 -10.63
CA VAL A 47 8.45 -6.52 -9.56
C VAL A 47 8.94 -5.24 -10.19
N VAL A 48 8.53 -4.09 -9.64
CA VAL A 48 8.92 -2.77 -10.14
C VAL A 48 9.43 -1.90 -9.01
N SER A 49 10.55 -1.23 -9.24
CA SER A 49 11.05 -0.13 -8.41
C SER A 49 11.27 1.12 -9.26
N GLN A 50 11.29 2.28 -8.62
CA GLN A 50 11.74 3.53 -9.23
C GLN A 50 13.13 3.87 -8.70
N ASP A 51 14.07 4.18 -9.60
CA ASP A 51 15.43 4.69 -9.36
C ASP A 51 16.40 3.78 -8.58
N GLU A 52 15.89 2.83 -7.79
CA GLU A 52 16.71 1.93 -6.98
C GLU A 52 16.78 0.52 -7.56
N ILE A 53 17.98 0.10 -7.97
CA ILE A 53 18.26 -1.29 -8.32
C ILE A 53 18.61 -2.07 -7.05
N LYS A 54 17.76 -3.01 -6.65
CA LYS A 54 18.01 -3.89 -5.50
C LYS A 54 17.59 -5.32 -5.80
N ASP A 55 18.46 -6.03 -6.52
CA ASP A 55 18.22 -7.41 -6.97
C ASP A 55 17.85 -8.36 -5.81
N SER A 56 18.47 -8.22 -4.63
CA SER A 56 18.17 -9.07 -3.47
C SER A 56 16.72 -8.96 -3.02
N LEU A 57 16.22 -7.73 -2.88
CA LEU A 57 14.83 -7.48 -2.47
C LEU A 57 13.86 -7.95 -3.56
N ALA A 58 14.13 -7.66 -4.83
CA ALA A 58 13.28 -8.12 -5.92
C ALA A 58 13.16 -9.65 -5.99
N LEU A 59 14.29 -10.36 -5.85
CA LEU A 59 14.31 -11.83 -5.80
C LEU A 59 13.60 -12.37 -4.56
N ASN A 60 13.75 -11.72 -3.40
CA ASN A 60 13.02 -12.10 -2.19
C ASN A 60 11.50 -11.96 -2.37
N VAL A 61 11.05 -10.87 -2.99
CA VAL A 61 9.63 -10.66 -3.33
C VAL A 61 9.13 -11.79 -4.23
N LEU A 62 9.84 -12.08 -5.33
CA LEU A 62 9.46 -13.13 -6.27
C LEU A 62 9.45 -14.54 -5.65
N ASN A 63 10.37 -14.82 -4.72
CA ASN A 63 10.47 -16.12 -4.05
C ASN A 63 9.46 -16.31 -2.91
N SER A 64 8.82 -15.23 -2.44
CA SER A 64 7.83 -15.28 -1.36
C SER A 64 6.42 -15.65 -1.84
N ILE A 65 6.20 -15.67 -3.15
CA ILE A 65 4.87 -15.82 -3.75
C ILE A 65 4.57 -17.30 -3.97
N ALA A 66 3.43 -17.76 -3.44
CA ALA A 66 2.94 -19.10 -3.70
C ALA A 66 2.38 -19.21 -5.14
N PRO A 67 2.36 -20.41 -5.75
CA PRO A 67 1.81 -20.60 -7.09
C PRO A 67 0.33 -20.24 -7.22
N GLU A 68 -0.43 -20.29 -6.12
CA GLU A 68 -1.87 -20.08 -6.12
C GLU A 68 -2.19 -18.59 -5.84
N VAL A 69 -2.12 -17.76 -6.87
CA VAL A 69 -2.51 -16.33 -6.81
C VAL A 69 -3.92 -16.11 -7.36
N SER A 70 -4.68 -15.22 -6.73
CA SER A 70 -6.02 -14.84 -7.21
C SER A 70 -5.92 -14.02 -8.49
N ARG A 71 -6.65 -14.43 -9.53
CA ARG A 71 -6.76 -13.72 -10.82
C ARG A 71 -7.72 -12.53 -10.79
N VAL A 72 -8.48 -12.36 -9.71
CA VAL A 72 -9.56 -11.36 -9.61
C VAL A 72 -9.37 -10.35 -8.49
N SER A 73 -8.54 -10.67 -7.50
CA SER A 73 -8.33 -9.86 -6.30
C SER A 73 -6.87 -9.84 -5.89
N PRO A 74 -6.44 -8.86 -5.08
CA PRO A 74 -5.13 -8.89 -4.47
C PRO A 74 -4.92 -10.17 -3.64
N SER A 75 -3.66 -10.62 -3.58
CA SER A 75 -3.19 -11.69 -2.69
C SER A 75 -2.04 -11.14 -1.85
N ILE A 76 -1.96 -11.51 -0.56
CA ILE A 76 -0.89 -11.06 0.34
C ILE A 76 -0.13 -12.27 0.87
N PHE A 77 1.19 -12.20 0.81
CA PHE A 77 2.12 -13.21 1.31
C PHE A 77 3.10 -12.59 2.30
N GLU A 78 3.56 -13.35 3.28
CA GLU A 78 4.69 -12.93 4.12
C GLU A 78 5.97 -12.91 3.28
N LEU A 79 6.82 -11.89 3.50
CA LEU A 79 8.10 -11.81 2.82
C LEU A 79 9.11 -12.74 3.50
N CYS A 80 9.75 -13.64 2.74
CA CYS A 80 10.67 -14.65 3.31
C CYS A 80 11.88 -14.06 4.06
N SER A 81 12.25 -12.82 3.78
CA SER A 81 13.30 -12.09 4.48
C SER A 81 12.93 -10.62 4.57
N SER A 82 12.91 -10.07 5.78
CA SER A 82 12.66 -8.65 5.98
C SER A 82 13.89 -7.84 5.55
N GLU A 83 13.79 -7.24 4.37
CA GLU A 83 14.77 -6.28 3.87
C GLU A 83 14.14 -4.89 3.86
N ARG A 84 14.85 -3.88 4.36
CA ARG A 84 14.35 -2.49 4.51
C ARG A 84 13.08 -2.36 5.37
N GLY A 85 12.78 -3.37 6.17
CA GLY A 85 11.61 -3.40 7.06
C GLY A 85 10.31 -3.84 6.40
N PHE A 86 10.29 -4.09 5.09
CA PHE A 86 9.12 -4.69 4.44
C PHE A 86 8.81 -6.05 5.07
N THR A 87 7.53 -6.33 5.27
CA THR A 87 7.08 -7.54 5.97
C THR A 87 6.27 -8.47 5.06
N HIS A 88 5.65 -7.94 4.01
CA HIS A 88 4.76 -8.68 3.14
C HIS A 88 4.97 -8.33 1.67
N VAL A 89 4.39 -9.14 0.80
CA VAL A 89 4.25 -8.90 -0.63
C VAL A 89 2.76 -8.81 -0.94
N ILE A 90 2.34 -7.78 -1.65
CA ILE A 90 1.03 -7.77 -2.32
C ILE A 90 1.22 -8.15 -3.78
N VAL A 91 0.39 -9.06 -4.26
CA VAL A 91 0.34 -9.52 -5.65
C VAL A 91 -1.02 -9.13 -6.22
N VAL A 92 -1.03 -8.41 -7.33
CA VAL A 92 -2.26 -7.94 -7.97
C VAL A 92 -2.30 -8.32 -9.45
N PRO A 93 -3.48 -8.71 -9.98
CA PRO A 93 -3.61 -9.07 -11.38
C PRO A 93 -3.49 -7.87 -12.33
N SER A 94 -3.34 -8.14 -13.62
CA SER A 94 -3.01 -7.14 -14.65
C SER A 94 -4.01 -5.99 -14.78
N ASN A 95 -5.27 -6.16 -14.39
CA ASN A 95 -6.27 -5.07 -14.36
C ASN A 95 -5.97 -3.99 -13.30
N PHE A 96 -5.15 -4.29 -12.30
CA PHE A 96 -4.73 -3.35 -11.26
C PHE A 96 -3.56 -2.45 -11.71
N HIS A 97 -2.84 -2.77 -12.79
CA HIS A 97 -1.65 -2.02 -13.19
C HIS A 97 -1.46 -1.85 -14.71
N GLY A 98 -0.65 -0.86 -15.10
CA GLY A 98 -0.36 -0.53 -16.50
C GLY A 98 0.95 -1.08 -17.06
N TYR A 99 1.75 -1.78 -16.25
CA TYR A 99 3.09 -2.23 -16.68
C TYR A 99 3.03 -3.18 -17.88
N LEU A 100 3.94 -2.94 -18.83
CA LEU A 100 4.05 -3.60 -20.14
C LEU A 100 2.81 -3.45 -21.05
N LYS A 101 1.91 -2.51 -20.73
CA LYS A 101 0.73 -2.25 -21.57
C LYS A 101 1.16 -1.50 -22.83
N GLY A 102 0.82 -2.07 -23.98
CA GLY A 102 1.11 -1.46 -25.29
C GLY A 102 2.38 -1.97 -25.94
N ASN A 103 3.12 -2.87 -25.27
CA ASN A 103 4.23 -3.60 -25.88
C ASN A 103 3.66 -4.67 -26.82
N ASP A 104 3.96 -4.57 -28.11
CA ASP A 104 3.54 -5.57 -29.09
C ASP A 104 4.20 -6.92 -28.73
N GLY A 105 3.45 -8.02 -28.87
CA GLY A 105 3.93 -9.36 -28.51
C GLY A 105 3.78 -9.76 -27.02
N VAL A 106 3.55 -8.81 -26.10
CA VAL A 106 3.39 -9.11 -24.67
C VAL A 106 1.92 -9.39 -24.31
N VAL A 107 1.61 -10.64 -24.00
CA VAL A 107 0.31 -11.06 -23.44
C VAL A 107 0.30 -10.87 -21.93
N ARG A 108 -0.66 -10.09 -21.41
CA ARG A 108 -0.70 -9.65 -20.00
C ARG A 108 -1.76 -10.34 -19.14
N ASP A 109 -2.49 -11.31 -19.70
CA ASP A 109 -3.62 -11.95 -19.00
C ASP A 109 -3.18 -12.67 -17.72
N ASP A 110 -1.94 -13.17 -17.72
CA ASP A 110 -1.30 -13.86 -16.60
C ASP A 110 -0.19 -13.03 -15.93
N LEU A 111 -0.13 -11.72 -16.21
CA LEU A 111 0.87 -10.82 -15.64
C LEU A 111 0.39 -10.26 -14.29
N PHE A 112 1.16 -10.49 -13.24
CA PHE A 112 0.88 -10.01 -11.89
C PHE A 112 1.96 -9.05 -11.43
N LEU A 113 1.54 -7.92 -10.90
CA LEU A 113 2.43 -6.97 -10.22
C LEU A 113 2.62 -7.39 -8.77
N CYS A 114 3.89 -7.51 -8.38
CA CYS A 114 4.33 -7.93 -7.07
C CYS A 114 5.07 -6.76 -6.40
N LEU A 115 4.56 -6.29 -5.26
CA LEU A 115 5.13 -5.14 -4.56
C LEU A 115 5.50 -5.50 -3.12
N PRO A 116 6.72 -5.16 -2.65
CA PRO A 116 7.03 -5.23 -1.24
C PRO A 116 6.24 -4.16 -0.47
N ILE A 117 5.60 -4.57 0.61
CA ILE A 117 4.75 -3.72 1.46
C ILE A 117 5.03 -3.92 2.94
N PHE A 118 4.70 -2.92 3.74
CA PHE A 118 4.46 -3.11 5.17
C PHE A 118 3.01 -3.60 5.34
N ARG A 119 2.77 -4.50 6.31
CA ARG A 119 1.43 -5.11 6.51
C ARG A 119 0.32 -4.07 6.58
N CYS A 120 0.60 -2.94 7.23
CA CYS A 120 -0.37 -1.89 7.46
C CYS A 120 -0.78 -1.08 6.22
N GLU A 121 -0.12 -1.24 5.07
CA GLU A 121 -0.36 -0.42 3.88
C GLU A 121 -1.56 -0.87 3.04
N PHE A 122 -1.94 -2.14 3.10
CA PHE A 122 -3.02 -2.72 2.28
C PHE A 122 -3.77 -3.82 3.02
N SER A 123 -5.07 -3.92 2.82
CA SER A 123 -5.91 -4.98 3.41
C SER A 123 -5.78 -6.32 2.65
N GLY A 124 -5.61 -6.25 1.33
CA GLY A 124 -5.75 -7.39 0.41
C GLY A 124 -7.16 -7.54 -0.17
N ARG A 125 -8.09 -6.65 0.20
CA ARG A 125 -9.49 -6.62 -0.26
C ARG A 125 -9.81 -5.40 -1.13
N GLU A 126 -8.80 -4.61 -1.49
CA GLU A 126 -8.98 -3.41 -2.31
C GLU A 126 -9.63 -3.72 -3.66
N THR A 127 -10.57 -2.86 -4.05
CA THR A 127 -11.00 -2.77 -5.45
C THR A 127 -9.86 -2.25 -6.35
N VAL A 128 -10.02 -2.35 -7.67
CA VAL A 128 -9.05 -1.83 -8.63
C VAL A 128 -8.84 -0.33 -8.45
N GLU A 129 -9.93 0.40 -8.22
CA GLU A 129 -9.95 1.84 -8.03
C GLU A 129 -9.27 2.23 -6.72
N GLU A 130 -9.61 1.57 -5.60
CA GLU A 130 -9.00 1.83 -4.30
C GLU A 130 -7.51 1.51 -4.30
N PHE A 131 -7.09 0.39 -4.90
CA PHE A 131 -5.67 0.04 -4.98
C PHE A 131 -4.88 1.10 -5.75
N LYS A 132 -5.44 1.61 -6.87
CA LYS A 132 -4.82 2.67 -7.66
C LYS A 132 -4.74 3.97 -6.87
N GLU A 133 -5.83 4.37 -6.21
CA GLU A 133 -5.91 5.56 -5.36
C GLU A 133 -4.83 5.50 -4.26
N LEU A 134 -4.80 4.41 -3.49
CA LEU A 134 -3.84 4.20 -2.40
C LEU A 134 -2.41 4.25 -2.93
N ARG A 135 -2.09 3.48 -3.97
CA ARG A 135 -0.74 3.39 -4.53
C ARG A 135 -0.24 4.71 -5.13
N LEU A 136 -1.11 5.50 -5.74
CA LEU A 136 -0.70 6.74 -6.43
C LEU A 136 -0.60 7.94 -5.49
N HIS A 137 -1.44 7.98 -4.45
CA HIS A 137 -1.58 9.20 -3.63
C HIS A 137 -1.14 9.02 -2.17
N TYR A 138 -1.15 7.80 -1.63
CA TYR A 138 -0.97 7.54 -0.20
C TYR A 138 0.24 6.66 0.12
N VAL A 139 0.46 5.60 -0.65
CA VAL A 139 1.53 4.61 -0.44
C VAL A 139 2.45 4.61 -1.66
N PRO A 140 3.63 5.25 -1.61
CA PRO A 140 4.52 5.35 -2.77
C PRO A 140 5.25 4.02 -3.04
N THR A 141 4.54 3.01 -3.53
CA THR A 141 5.01 1.60 -3.56
C THR A 141 6.27 1.37 -4.40
N LEU A 142 6.60 2.28 -5.32
CA LEU A 142 7.81 2.20 -6.15
C LEU A 142 9.05 2.80 -5.48
N ASN A 143 8.85 3.62 -4.45
CA ASN A 143 9.93 4.11 -3.61
C ASN A 143 10.23 3.07 -2.53
N TRP A 144 11.33 2.33 -2.71
CA TRP A 144 11.75 1.29 -1.78
C TRP A 144 12.50 1.83 -0.55
N GLN A 145 12.75 3.14 -0.47
CA GLN A 145 13.26 3.83 0.73
C GLN A 145 12.16 4.38 1.63
N ARG A 146 10.89 4.23 1.25
CA ARG A 146 9.77 4.81 2.01
C ARG A 146 9.69 4.27 3.43
N GLN A 147 9.12 5.08 4.32
CA GLN A 147 8.67 4.62 5.63
C GLN A 147 7.27 3.97 5.53
N PRO A 148 6.83 3.18 6.51
CA PRO A 148 5.49 2.58 6.49
C PRO A 148 4.40 3.64 6.39
N CYS A 149 3.41 3.41 5.52
CA CYS A 149 2.31 4.33 5.22
C CYS A 149 0.96 3.63 5.42
N PRO A 150 0.38 3.65 6.64
CA PRO A 150 -0.78 2.81 6.94
C PRO A 150 -2.00 3.22 6.11
N LYS A 151 -2.80 2.24 5.69
CA LYS A 151 -4.12 2.46 5.12
C LYS A 151 -5.06 2.95 6.21
N LEU A 152 -5.53 4.18 6.05
CA LEU A 152 -6.42 4.84 6.99
C LEU A 152 -7.60 5.41 6.22
N ARG A 153 -8.81 4.94 6.54
CA ARG A 153 -10.05 5.52 6.03
C ARG A 153 -10.74 6.23 7.20
N VAL A 154 -11.09 7.49 6.99
CA VAL A 154 -11.50 8.39 8.08
C VAL A 154 -12.85 9.03 7.77
N TYR A 155 -13.80 8.78 8.67
CA TYR A 155 -15.09 9.44 8.71
C TYR A 155 -15.10 10.43 9.86
N PHE A 156 -15.32 11.72 9.61
CA PHE A 156 -15.26 12.72 10.68
C PHE A 156 -16.18 13.91 10.42
N ASP A 157 -16.54 14.59 11.51
CA ASP A 157 -17.19 15.90 11.50
C ASP A 157 -16.56 16.80 12.56
N ASN A 158 -16.15 17.99 12.15
CA ASN A 158 -15.61 19.03 13.02
C ASN A 158 -16.37 20.34 12.78
N PRO A 159 -17.46 20.59 13.54
CA PRO A 159 -18.27 21.80 13.40
C PRO A 159 -17.51 23.11 13.64
N LYS A 160 -16.38 23.08 14.35
CA LYS A 160 -15.57 24.27 14.63
C LYS A 160 -14.80 24.74 13.39
N THR A 161 -14.30 23.80 12.59
CA THR A 161 -13.59 24.11 11.33
C THR A 161 -14.53 24.09 10.12
N GLY A 162 -15.70 23.46 10.25
CA GLY A 162 -16.57 23.14 9.13
C GLY A 162 -16.02 22.02 8.25
N GLY A 163 -14.95 21.34 8.69
CA GLY A 163 -14.36 20.20 8.00
C GLY A 163 -15.07 18.91 8.36
N GLY A 164 -15.15 18.00 7.41
CA GLY A 164 -15.73 16.68 7.60
C GLY A 164 -15.70 15.87 6.32
N THR A 165 -16.14 14.63 6.41
CA THR A 165 -16.31 13.70 5.28
C THR A 165 -17.75 13.21 5.21
N ASP A 166 -18.12 12.60 4.08
CA ASP A 166 -19.36 11.84 4.02
C ASP A 166 -19.25 10.54 4.83
N GLU A 167 -20.36 9.81 5.01
CA GLU A 167 -20.39 8.55 5.76
C GLU A 167 -19.49 7.47 5.16
N ALA A 168 -19.12 7.59 3.88
CA ALA A 168 -18.17 6.67 3.28
C ALA A 168 -16.74 6.94 3.79
N GLY A 169 -16.44 8.15 4.26
CA GLY A 169 -15.12 8.54 4.73
C GLY A 169 -14.11 8.69 3.58
N ALA A 170 -12.93 9.24 3.89
CA ALA A 170 -11.87 9.47 2.94
C ALA A 170 -10.56 8.82 3.38
N PHE A 171 -9.68 8.49 2.42
CA PHE A 171 -8.33 8.07 2.76
C PHE A 171 -7.51 9.27 3.25
N LEU A 172 -6.80 9.10 4.36
CA LEU A 172 -5.90 10.12 4.90
C LEU A 172 -4.49 9.58 5.07
N LYS A 173 -3.50 10.47 4.94
CA LYS A 173 -2.13 10.16 5.37
C LYS A 173 -2.05 10.26 6.89
N TRP A 174 -1.12 9.51 7.48
CA TRP A 174 -0.87 9.53 8.92
C TRP A 174 -0.75 10.95 9.50
N LEU A 175 0.03 11.83 8.87
CA LEU A 175 0.21 13.20 9.35
C LEU A 175 -1.03 14.08 9.22
N ASP A 176 -1.95 13.75 8.31
CA ASP A 176 -3.19 14.50 8.13
C ASP A 176 -4.21 14.06 9.18
N LEU A 177 -4.30 12.76 9.48
CA LEU A 177 -5.07 12.26 10.63
C LEU A 177 -4.63 12.93 11.95
N LEU A 178 -3.32 13.06 12.19
CA LEU A 178 -2.81 13.71 13.40
C LEU A 178 -3.24 15.19 13.50
N ARG A 179 -3.35 15.89 12.36
CA ARG A 179 -3.83 17.27 12.33
C ARG A 179 -5.34 17.35 12.60
N GLU A 180 -6.12 16.42 12.07
CA GLU A 180 -7.55 16.38 12.37
C GLU A 180 -7.81 16.08 13.85
N ILE A 181 -7.04 15.17 14.45
CA ILE A 181 -7.13 14.89 15.91
C ILE A 181 -6.80 16.15 16.73
N ASP A 182 -5.76 16.90 16.37
CA ASP A 182 -5.44 18.17 17.05
C ASP A 182 -6.54 19.22 16.86
N ALA A 183 -7.12 19.31 15.66
CA ALA A 183 -8.21 20.22 15.34
C ALA A 183 -9.52 19.90 16.09
N LEU A 184 -9.68 18.65 16.54
CA LEU A 184 -10.83 18.19 17.31
C LEU A 184 -10.81 18.71 18.76
N ASN A 185 -9.68 19.20 19.27
CA ASN A 185 -9.51 19.61 20.66
C ASN A 185 -10.62 20.58 21.17
N GLY A 186 -11.38 20.13 22.16
CA GLY A 186 -12.46 20.86 22.81
C GLY A 186 -13.73 21.00 21.98
N VAL A 187 -13.89 20.22 20.91
CA VAL A 187 -15.08 20.23 20.05
C VAL A 187 -16.06 19.15 20.52
N SER A 188 -16.93 19.49 21.46
CA SER A 188 -17.82 18.55 22.15
C SER A 188 -18.84 17.83 21.27
N SER A 189 -19.14 18.36 20.07
CA SER A 189 -20.03 17.74 19.08
C SER A 189 -19.29 17.19 17.86
N GLY A 190 -17.96 17.17 17.89
CA GLY A 190 -17.14 16.62 16.81
C GLY A 190 -16.68 15.20 17.13
N PHE A 191 -16.34 14.45 16.09
CA PHE A 191 -15.80 13.11 16.22
C PHE A 191 -14.88 12.78 15.04
N ILE A 192 -14.02 11.78 15.22
CA ILE A 192 -13.22 11.16 14.15
C ILE A 192 -13.32 9.64 14.32
N GLU A 193 -13.90 8.96 13.34
CA GLU A 193 -13.88 7.50 13.19
C GLU A 193 -12.75 7.12 12.22
N VAL A 194 -11.85 6.22 12.65
CA VAL A 194 -10.70 5.76 11.87
C VAL A 194 -10.82 4.26 11.66
N THR A 195 -10.82 3.84 10.40
CA THR A 195 -10.73 2.43 9.98
C THR A 195 -9.31 2.13 9.50
N ASN A 196 -8.68 1.08 10.04
CA ASN A 196 -7.33 0.64 9.63
C ASN A 196 -7.38 -0.38 8.48
N TRP A 197 -6.23 -0.97 8.14
CA TRP A 197 -6.10 -1.95 7.07
C TRP A 197 -6.82 -3.28 7.34
N SER A 198 -7.04 -3.65 8.61
CA SER A 198 -7.72 -4.88 9.00
C SER A 198 -9.25 -4.70 9.09
N ASP A 199 -9.77 -3.52 8.75
CA ASP A 199 -11.15 -3.08 8.92
C ASP A 199 -11.58 -2.97 10.39
N GLU A 200 -10.63 -2.84 11.32
CA GLU A 200 -10.92 -2.46 12.69
C GLU A 200 -11.20 -0.95 12.76
N ILE A 201 -12.00 -0.55 13.73
CA ILE A 201 -12.50 0.82 13.85
C ILE A 201 -12.24 1.35 15.27
N ILE A 202 -11.74 2.58 15.34
CA ILE A 202 -11.73 3.38 16.56
C ILE A 202 -12.45 4.71 16.33
N GLU A 203 -13.02 5.26 17.38
CA GLU A 203 -13.62 6.59 17.37
C GLU A 203 -12.92 7.48 18.40
N ILE A 204 -12.75 8.76 18.06
CA ILE A 204 -12.09 9.76 18.88
C ILE A 204 -13.05 10.94 19.03
N ILE A 205 -13.31 11.32 20.27
CA ILE A 205 -14.06 12.53 20.61
C ILE A 205 -13.26 13.41 21.57
N SER A 206 -13.58 14.70 21.62
CA SER A 206 -12.96 15.64 22.57
C SER A 206 -14.04 16.44 23.31
N PRO A 207 -14.57 15.90 24.42
CA PRO A 207 -15.71 16.50 25.14
C PRO A 207 -15.36 17.86 25.78
N GLY A 208 -14.09 18.13 26.01
CA GLY A 208 -13.56 19.35 26.63
C GLY A 208 -12.14 19.64 26.18
N GLU A 209 -11.66 20.86 26.43
CA GLU A 209 -10.31 21.28 26.03
C GLU A 209 -9.24 20.45 26.75
N GLY A 210 -8.36 19.80 25.98
CA GLY A 210 -7.32 18.91 26.48
C GLY A 210 -7.82 17.51 26.89
N GLU A 211 -9.13 17.26 26.76
CA GLU A 211 -9.77 15.98 27.09
C GLU A 211 -10.07 15.22 25.80
N TYR A 212 -9.59 13.98 25.71
CA TYR A 212 -9.90 13.09 24.62
C TYR A 212 -10.45 11.77 25.15
N VAL A 213 -11.37 11.19 24.42
CA VAL A 213 -11.87 9.84 24.68
C VAL A 213 -11.65 9.02 23.41
N LEU A 214 -10.95 7.91 23.57
CA LEU A 214 -10.81 6.88 22.55
C LEU A 214 -11.87 5.82 22.79
N ILE A 215 -12.68 5.53 21.79
CA ILE A 215 -13.76 4.55 21.85
C ILE A 215 -13.40 3.39 20.94
N ARG A 216 -13.36 2.17 21.49
CA ARG A 216 -13.17 0.93 20.74
C ARG A 216 -14.47 0.14 20.71
N ASP A 217 -14.69 -0.60 19.63
CA ASP A 217 -15.88 -1.46 19.45
C ASP A 217 -17.22 -0.75 19.74
N ARG A 218 -17.24 0.58 19.52
CA ARG A 218 -18.37 1.50 19.77
C ARG A 218 -18.88 1.51 21.22
N LYS A 219 -18.10 1.03 22.18
CA LYS A 219 -18.54 0.87 23.59
C LYS A 219 -17.46 1.13 24.62
N ASP A 220 -16.22 0.81 24.31
CA ASP A 220 -15.13 0.86 25.27
C ASP A 220 -14.50 2.25 25.28
N GLU A 221 -15.10 3.14 26.07
CA GLU A 221 -14.62 4.51 26.27
C GLU A 221 -13.39 4.54 27.18
N GLN A 222 -12.31 5.09 26.66
CA GLN A 222 -11.06 5.28 27.38
C GLN A 222 -10.65 6.75 27.34
N PRO A 223 -10.84 7.50 28.46
CA PRO A 223 -10.32 8.85 28.58
C PRO A 223 -8.79 8.85 28.56
N LEU A 224 -8.19 9.65 27.69
CA LEU A 224 -6.75 9.73 27.51
C LEU A 224 -6.29 11.19 27.38
N PRO A 225 -5.12 11.56 27.95
CA PRO A 225 -4.45 12.78 27.54
C PRO A 225 -3.97 12.65 26.09
N ILE A 226 -3.80 13.76 25.37
CA ILE A 226 -3.42 13.78 23.95
C ILE A 226 -2.23 12.86 23.63
N LYS A 227 -1.18 12.86 24.45
CA LYS A 227 -0.01 11.99 24.21
C LYS A 227 -0.38 10.50 24.24
N GLY A 228 -1.17 10.08 25.22
CA GLY A 228 -1.63 8.70 25.33
C GLY A 228 -2.56 8.32 24.17
N LEU A 229 -3.45 9.23 23.77
CA LEU A 229 -4.28 9.03 22.58
C LEU A 229 -3.43 8.81 21.32
N LEU A 230 -2.46 9.68 21.06
CA LEU A 230 -1.62 9.58 19.86
C LEU A 230 -0.78 8.29 19.85
N ASP A 231 -0.31 7.83 21.00
CA ASP A 231 0.40 6.56 21.12
C ASP A 231 -0.53 5.37 20.78
N GLU A 232 -1.76 5.36 21.30
CA GLU A 232 -2.76 4.31 21.01
C GLU A 232 -3.20 4.31 19.54
N VAL A 233 -3.48 5.49 18.97
CA VAL A 233 -3.84 5.64 17.56
C VAL A 233 -2.70 5.19 16.64
N LYS A 234 -1.44 5.43 17.05
CA LYS A 234 -0.27 4.96 16.31
C LYS A 234 -0.15 3.44 16.36
N ILE A 235 -0.36 2.81 17.52
CA ILE A 235 -0.37 1.35 17.63
C ILE A 235 -1.45 0.77 16.71
N PHE A 236 -2.67 1.31 16.77
CA PHE A 236 -3.79 0.89 15.95
C PHE A 236 -3.54 1.03 14.44
N ALA A 237 -2.93 2.14 14.01
CA ALA A 237 -2.67 2.40 12.59
C ALA A 237 -1.56 1.50 12.00
N PHE A 238 -0.54 1.14 12.79
CA PHE A 238 0.66 0.46 12.33
C PHE A 238 0.78 -1.01 12.78
N ALA A 239 -0.20 -1.54 13.51
CA ALA A 239 -0.31 -2.97 13.82
C ALA A 239 -0.26 -3.82 12.55
#